data_AF-A0A1F2TZ71-F1
#
_entry.id   AF-A0A1F2TZ71-F1
#
_cell.length_a   1.000
_cell.length_b   1.000
_cell.length_c   1.000
_cell.angle_alpha   90.00
_cell.angle_beta   90.00
_cell.angle_gamma   90.00
#
_symmetry.space_group_name_H-M   'P 1'
#
loop_
_entity.id
_entity.type
_entity.pdbx_description
1 polymer ?
#
loop_
_entity_poly.entity_id
_entity_poly.type
_entity_poly.pdbx_seq_one_letter_code
_entity_poly.pdbx_strand_id
1 'polypeptide(L)'
;MRTWVKVTLGGVALVAVVVLALAGVGAYFVLGNMNKRDAGEAEALRDIDAIRARFGARPPLVEIVDPRRADIRINRLQNTAGTRVATVHIINWNADSGELIRTEAPLWLMRFSSVNLLSQLGVAPARFTLTVADIERYGPGIVVDHGVPGSVRVLVWVD
;
A
#
# COMPACT_ATOMS: atom_id res chain seq x y z
N MET A 1 6.88 33.78 38.86
CA MET A 1 6.70 33.34 37.45
C MET A 1 5.32 33.76 36.98
N ARG A 2 5.25 34.59 35.93
CA ARG A 2 4.02 35.14 35.35
C ARG A 2 3.16 33.98 34.81
N THR A 3 1.89 33.91 35.19
CA THR A 3 0.96 32.81 34.87
C THR A 3 0.93 32.43 33.39
N TRP A 4 1.10 33.41 32.49
CA TRP A 4 1.19 33.21 31.05
C TRP A 4 2.33 32.27 30.62
N VAL A 5 3.48 32.30 31.29
CA VAL A 5 4.64 31.44 30.97
C VAL A 5 4.36 29.98 31.32
N LYS A 6 3.60 29.72 32.38
CA LYS A 6 3.19 28.35 32.75
C LYS A 6 2.19 27.78 31.74
N VAL A 7 1.28 28.63 31.25
CA VAL A 7 0.28 28.25 30.25
C VAL A 7 0.94 27.92 28.91
N THR A 8 1.87 28.74 28.42
CA THR A 8 2.61 28.43 27.18
C THR A 8 3.48 27.20 27.32
N LEU A 9 4.21 27.05 28.44
CA LEU A 9 5.06 25.87 28.64
C LEU A 9 4.23 24.58 28.72
N GLY A 10 3.08 24.62 29.40
CA GLY A 10 2.13 23.50 29.46
C GLY A 10 1.53 23.17 28.09
N GLY A 11 1.16 24.18 27.31
CA GLY A 11 0.64 23.99 25.95
C GLY A 11 1.68 23.34 25.01
N VAL A 12 2.92 23.82 25.03
CA VAL A 12 4.01 23.25 24.22
C VAL A 12 4.31 21.81 24.64
N ALA A 13 4.36 21.53 25.94
CA ALA A 13 4.56 20.17 26.44
C ALA A 13 3.44 19.22 26.00
N LEU A 14 2.19 19.66 26.06
CA LEU A 14 1.04 18.88 25.61
C LEU A 14 1.12 18.57 24.10
N VAL A 15 1.44 19.56 23.28
CA VAL A 15 1.61 19.37 21.83
C VAL A 15 2.74 18.39 21.54
N ALA A 16 3.87 18.50 22.23
CA ALA A 16 4.99 17.57 22.06
C ALA A 16 4.59 16.12 22.41
N VAL A 17 3.85 15.92 23.49
CA VAL A 17 3.34 14.59 23.89
C VAL A 17 2.38 14.03 22.83
N VAL A 18 1.48 14.85 22.30
CA VAL A 18 0.55 14.42 21.23
C VAL A 18 1.31 14.00 19.98
N VAL A 19 2.31 14.77 19.55
CA VAL A 19 3.12 14.43 18.37
C VAL A 19 3.89 13.12 18.58
N LEU A 20 4.50 12.92 19.75
CA LEU A 20 5.20 11.69 20.08
C LEU A 20 4.26 10.49 20.14
N ALA A 21 3.07 10.65 20.71
CA ALA A 21 2.05 9.60 20.73
C ALA A 21 1.59 9.22 19.32
N LEU A 22 1.34 10.21 18.45
CA LEU A 22 0.96 9.98 17.06
C LEU A 22 2.08 9.28 16.27
N ALA A 23 3.34 9.70 16.46
CA ALA A 23 4.49 9.05 15.84
C ALA A 23 4.66 7.60 16.32
N GLY A 24 4.50 7.36 17.63
CA GLY A 24 4.57 6.03 18.22
C GLY A 24 3.46 5.09 17.71
N VAL A 25 2.22 5.58 17.61
CA VAL A 25 1.09 4.82 17.05
C VAL A 25 1.34 4.52 15.57
N GLY A 26 1.82 5.49 14.78
CA GLY A 26 2.16 5.30 13.37
C GLY A 26 3.24 4.23 13.18
N ALA A 27 4.33 4.30 13.95
CA ALA A 27 5.42 3.32 13.90
C ALA A 27 4.95 1.93 14.34
N TYR A 28 4.19 1.83 15.43
CA TYR A 28 3.63 0.57 15.92
C TYR A 28 2.73 -0.09 14.87
N PHE A 29 1.89 0.71 14.20
CA PHE A 29 0.98 0.21 13.18
C PHE A 29 1.73 -0.33 11.94
N VAL A 30 2.78 0.37 11.49
CA VAL A 30 3.60 -0.09 10.36
C VAL A 30 4.36 -1.36 10.72
N LEU A 31 4.97 -1.42 11.91
CA LEU A 31 5.74 -2.58 12.34
C LEU A 31 4.86 -3.80 12.68
N GLY A 32 3.69 -3.58 13.26
CA GLY A 32 2.75 -4.64 13.63
C GLY A 32 2.06 -5.30 12.44
N ASN A 33 1.87 -4.56 11.34
CA ASN A 33 1.21 -5.08 10.14
C ASN A 33 2.18 -5.64 9.10
N MET A 34 3.49 -5.59 9.35
CA MET A 34 4.51 -6.22 8.49
C MET A 34 4.72 -7.66 8.93
N ASN A 35 4.00 -8.59 8.30
CA ASN A 35 4.26 -10.01 8.47
C ASN A 35 5.33 -10.46 7.47
N LYS A 36 6.57 -10.57 7.95
CA LYS A 36 7.69 -11.10 7.18
C LYS A 36 7.86 -12.58 7.49
N ARG A 37 7.86 -13.40 6.46
CA ARG A 37 8.10 -14.84 6.59
C ARG A 37 9.00 -15.32 5.45
N ASP A 38 9.85 -16.29 5.74
CA ASP A 38 10.60 -16.99 4.70
C ASP A 38 9.62 -17.86 3.91
N ALA A 39 9.64 -17.74 2.59
CA ALA A 39 8.82 -18.55 1.70
C ALA A 39 9.58 -18.83 0.41
N GLY A 40 9.65 -20.12 0.04
CA GLY A 40 10.18 -20.51 -1.26
C GLY A 40 9.28 -20.00 -2.40
N GLU A 41 9.84 -19.86 -3.60
CA GLU A 41 9.13 -19.34 -4.79
C GLU A 41 7.79 -20.03 -5.03
N ALA A 42 7.76 -21.37 -4.98
CA ALA A 42 6.54 -22.13 -5.19
C ALA A 42 5.46 -21.89 -4.11
N GLU A 43 5.84 -21.48 -2.91
CA GLU A 43 4.90 -21.13 -1.85
C GLU A 43 4.39 -19.70 -2.03
N ALA A 44 5.28 -18.75 -2.30
CA ALA A 44 4.92 -17.36 -2.56
C ALA A 44 3.98 -17.23 -3.78
N LEU A 45 4.25 -17.97 -4.86
CA LEU A 45 3.38 -18.00 -6.04
C LEU A 45 2.01 -18.59 -5.71
N ARG A 46 1.95 -19.65 -4.90
CA ARG A 46 0.66 -20.21 -4.45
C ARG A 46 -0.17 -19.21 -3.65
N ASP A 47 0.46 -18.45 -2.75
CA ASP A 47 -0.21 -17.42 -1.97
C ASP A 47 -0.74 -16.28 -2.85
N ILE A 48 0.09 -15.80 -3.78
CA ILE A 48 -0.27 -14.74 -4.73
C ILE A 48 -1.42 -15.20 -5.63
N ASP A 49 -1.35 -16.43 -6.15
CA ASP A 49 -2.39 -16.99 -7.02
C ASP A 49 -3.70 -17.25 -6.26
N ALA A 50 -3.63 -17.67 -5.00
CA ALA A 50 -4.81 -17.81 -4.15
C ALA A 50 -5.53 -16.46 -3.95
N ILE A 51 -4.77 -15.37 -3.75
CA ILE A 51 -5.35 -14.01 -3.66
C ILE A 51 -5.94 -13.59 -5.01
N ARG A 52 -5.20 -13.81 -6.11
CA ARG A 52 -5.65 -13.50 -7.47
C ARG A 52 -6.98 -14.19 -7.78
N ALA A 53 -7.09 -15.48 -7.42
CA ALA A 53 -8.30 -16.27 -7.64
C ALA A 53 -9.54 -15.70 -6.91
N ARG A 54 -9.38 -15.01 -5.76
CA ARG A 54 -10.50 -14.38 -5.03
C ARG A 54 -11.18 -13.28 -5.84
N PHE A 55 -10.44 -12.58 -6.69
CA PHE A 55 -10.95 -11.48 -7.51
C PHE A 55 -11.29 -11.90 -8.95
N GLY A 56 -11.11 -13.19 -9.28
CA GLY A 56 -11.45 -13.76 -10.58
C GLY A 56 -10.66 -13.15 -11.74
N ALA A 57 -11.29 -13.09 -12.92
CA ALA A 57 -10.70 -12.52 -14.14
C ALA A 57 -10.80 -10.97 -14.21
N ARG A 58 -11.02 -10.30 -13.07
CA ARG A 58 -11.12 -8.83 -13.04
C ARG A 58 -9.74 -8.24 -13.33
N PRO A 59 -9.61 -7.37 -14.37
CA PRO A 59 -8.31 -6.83 -14.73
C PRO A 59 -7.81 -5.89 -13.61
N PRO A 60 -6.50 -5.90 -13.27
CA PRO A 60 -5.93 -5.00 -12.27
C PRO A 60 -6.25 -3.54 -12.61
N LEU A 61 -6.47 -2.70 -11.60
CA LEU A 61 -6.67 -1.25 -11.82
C LEU A 61 -5.47 -0.65 -12.56
N VAL A 62 -4.26 -1.09 -12.23
CA VAL A 62 -3.00 -0.67 -12.84
C VAL A 62 -2.24 -1.90 -13.30
N GLU A 63 -2.03 -1.97 -14.61
CA GLU A 63 -1.17 -2.96 -15.26
C GLU A 63 0.10 -2.28 -15.73
N ILE A 64 1.25 -2.84 -15.35
CA ILE A 64 2.54 -2.39 -15.84
C ILE A 64 2.83 -3.18 -17.12
N VAL A 65 2.73 -2.51 -18.27
CA VAL A 65 2.91 -3.12 -19.59
C VAL A 65 4.39 -3.29 -19.90
N ASP A 66 5.19 -2.26 -19.63
CA ASP A 66 6.65 -2.31 -19.77
C ASP A 66 7.33 -1.54 -18.62
N PRO A 67 7.96 -2.25 -17.67
CA PRO A 67 8.67 -1.61 -16.57
C PRO A 67 9.90 -0.82 -17.04
N ARG A 68 10.50 -1.14 -18.18
CA ARG A 68 11.67 -0.42 -18.73
C ARG A 68 11.30 0.89 -19.40
N ARG A 69 10.08 0.98 -19.94
CA ARG A 69 9.53 2.20 -20.56
C ARG A 69 8.57 2.97 -19.65
N ALA A 70 8.33 2.47 -18.43
CA ALA A 70 7.30 2.97 -17.52
C ALA A 70 5.92 3.08 -18.19
N ASP A 71 5.61 2.15 -19.09
CA ASP A 71 4.32 2.10 -19.76
C ASP A 71 3.30 1.41 -18.86
N ILE A 72 2.21 2.11 -18.57
CA ILE A 72 1.21 1.72 -17.57
C ILE A 72 -0.18 1.84 -18.19
N ARG A 73 -0.94 0.75 -18.11
CA ARG A 73 -2.35 0.71 -18.52
C ARG A 73 -3.23 0.77 -17.28
N ILE A 74 -4.17 1.73 -17.26
CA ILE A 74 -5.14 1.86 -16.16
C ILE A 74 -6.48 1.32 -16.65
N ASN A 75 -6.95 0.24 -16.03
CA ASN A 75 -8.27 -0.31 -16.30
C ASN A 75 -9.29 0.38 -15.39
N ARG A 76 -9.71 1.59 -15.76
CA ARG A 76 -10.83 2.27 -15.10
C ARG A 76 -12.13 1.56 -15.50
N LEU A 77 -12.63 0.66 -14.65
CA LEU A 77 -13.96 0.09 -14.86
C LEU A 77 -15.01 1.22 -14.82
N GLN A 78 -15.90 1.21 -15.81
CA GLN A 78 -16.98 2.20 -15.89
C GLN A 78 -18.06 1.99 -14.84
N ASN A 79 -18.15 0.78 -14.27
CA ASN A 79 -19.05 0.47 -13.17
C ASN A 79 -18.37 0.71 -11.83
N THR A 80 -18.86 1.73 -11.12
CA THR A 80 -18.51 1.99 -9.73
C THR A 80 -18.91 0.77 -8.90
N ALA A 81 -17.96 0.08 -8.29
CA ALA A 81 -18.32 -0.91 -7.28
C ALA A 81 -18.90 -0.14 -6.09
N GLY A 82 -20.19 -0.31 -5.79
CA GLY A 82 -20.88 0.37 -4.68
C GLY A 82 -20.40 -0.04 -3.28
N THR A 83 -19.34 -0.85 -3.19
CA THR A 83 -18.75 -1.34 -1.95
C THR A 83 -17.52 -0.51 -1.60
N ARG A 84 -17.53 0.10 -0.42
CA ARG A 84 -16.44 0.94 0.08
C ARG A 84 -15.27 0.07 0.53
N VAL A 85 -14.11 0.30 -0.05
CA VAL A 85 -12.84 -0.31 0.36
C VAL A 85 -12.25 0.45 1.55
N ALA A 86 -11.78 -0.28 2.55
CA ALA A 86 -11.23 0.29 3.78
C ALA A 86 -9.75 -0.05 3.95
N THR A 87 -9.31 -1.19 3.43
CA THR A 87 -7.98 -1.72 3.68
C THR A 87 -7.27 -2.00 2.36
N VAL A 88 -5.99 -1.66 2.32
CA VAL A 88 -5.07 -2.04 1.25
C VAL A 88 -4.12 -3.08 1.78
N HIS A 89 -3.95 -4.11 1.00
CA HIS A 89 -3.03 -5.20 1.30
C HIS A 89 -1.98 -5.26 0.22
N ILE A 90 -0.74 -5.47 0.65
CA ILE A 90 0.44 -5.54 -0.19
C ILE A 90 1.14 -6.83 0.16
N ILE A 91 1.41 -7.66 -0.84
CA ILE A 91 2.28 -8.83 -0.70
C ILE A 91 3.45 -8.65 -1.66
N ASN A 92 4.66 -8.75 -1.14
CA ASN A 92 5.90 -8.64 -1.89
C ASN A 92 6.77 -9.87 -1.58
N TRP A 93 7.17 -10.58 -2.63
CA TRP A 93 8.11 -11.67 -2.55
C TRP A 93 9.39 -11.31 -3.31
N ASN A 94 10.53 -11.55 -2.68
CA ASN A 94 11.84 -11.37 -3.28
C ASN A 94 12.56 -12.72 -3.39
N ALA A 95 12.90 -13.11 -4.62
CA ALA A 95 13.61 -14.34 -4.92
C ALA A 95 15.05 -14.34 -4.38
N ASP A 96 15.70 -13.18 -4.34
CA ASP A 96 17.10 -13.06 -3.91
C ASP A 96 17.23 -13.30 -2.40
N SER A 97 16.26 -12.82 -1.61
CA SER A 97 16.25 -13.03 -0.15
C SER A 97 15.40 -14.22 0.30
N GLY A 98 14.50 -14.75 -0.55
CA GLY A 98 13.55 -15.78 -0.16
C GLY A 98 12.47 -15.28 0.82
N GLU A 99 12.33 -13.97 0.96
CA GLU A 99 11.41 -13.35 1.92
C GLU A 99 10.08 -13.01 1.25
N LEU A 100 8.99 -13.35 1.93
CA LEU A 100 7.64 -12.92 1.64
C LEU A 100 7.18 -11.93 2.71
N ILE A 101 6.94 -10.70 2.28
CA ILE A 101 6.50 -9.60 3.12
C ILE A 101 5.04 -9.34 2.79
N ARG A 102 4.17 -9.51 3.77
CA ARG A 102 2.78 -9.02 3.71
C ARG A 102 2.65 -7.79 4.58
N THR A 103 2.05 -6.75 4.01
CA THR A 103 1.77 -5.49 4.69
C THR A 103 0.31 -5.11 4.50
N GLU A 104 -0.33 -4.72 5.59
CA GLU A 104 -1.73 -4.28 5.59
C GLU A 104 -1.79 -2.82 6.06
N ALA A 105 -2.46 -1.98 5.30
CA ALA A 105 -2.57 -0.56 5.60
C ALA A 105 -3.99 -0.07 5.34
N PRO A 106 -4.60 0.69 6.26
CA PRO A 106 -5.90 1.26 6.03
C PRO A 106 -5.79 2.37 4.98
N LEU A 107 -6.78 2.44 4.10
CA LEU A 107 -6.80 3.34 2.95
C LEU A 107 -6.74 4.82 3.36
N TRP A 108 -7.22 5.17 4.57
CA TRP A 108 -7.11 6.52 5.10
C TRP A 108 -5.65 6.98 5.26
N LEU A 109 -4.72 6.07 5.52
CA LEU A 109 -3.31 6.40 5.68
C LEU A 109 -2.71 6.90 4.35
N MET A 110 -3.19 6.37 3.22
CA MET A 110 -2.82 6.86 1.88
C MET A 110 -3.35 8.26 1.60
N ARG A 111 -4.41 8.72 2.29
CA ARG A 111 -4.88 10.11 2.14
C ARG A 111 -3.90 11.13 2.72
N PHE A 112 -3.08 10.72 3.69
CA PHE A 112 -2.05 11.57 4.30
C PHE A 112 -0.70 11.46 3.60
N SER A 113 -0.46 10.33 2.93
CA SER A 113 0.76 10.06 2.18
C SER A 113 0.51 10.38 0.70
N SER A 114 0.93 11.55 0.24
CA SER A 114 0.97 11.92 -1.20
C SER A 114 2.00 11.10 -2.00
N VAL A 115 2.44 9.96 -1.46
CA VAL A 115 3.49 9.12 -2.03
C VAL A 115 2.86 8.26 -3.13
N ASN A 116 3.31 8.49 -4.35
CA ASN A 116 2.96 7.68 -5.51
C ASN A 116 3.31 6.21 -5.22
N LEU A 117 2.29 5.35 -5.09
CA LEU A 117 2.47 3.90 -4.88
C LEU A 117 3.44 3.29 -5.90
N LEU A 118 3.42 3.79 -7.14
CA LEU A 118 4.32 3.37 -8.22
C LEU A 118 5.80 3.71 -7.96
N SER A 119 6.07 4.86 -7.32
CA SER A 119 7.43 5.26 -6.97
C SER A 119 8.02 4.43 -5.83
N GLN A 120 7.18 3.92 -4.91
CA GLN A 120 7.61 2.96 -3.90
C GLN A 120 7.84 1.55 -4.46
N LEU A 121 7.17 1.21 -5.56
CA LEU A 121 7.33 -0.06 -6.27
C LEU A 121 8.54 -0.09 -7.22
N GLY A 122 9.40 0.93 -7.21
CA GLY A 122 10.59 1.01 -8.05
C GLY A 122 10.30 1.25 -9.54
N VAL A 123 9.04 1.52 -9.89
CA VAL A 123 8.65 1.90 -11.25
C VAL A 123 8.94 3.38 -11.38
N ALA A 124 9.77 3.74 -12.37
CA ALA A 124 10.11 5.12 -12.71
C ALA A 124 8.84 6.00 -12.71
N PRO A 125 8.93 7.32 -12.43
CA PRO A 125 7.78 8.18 -12.28
C PRO A 125 6.99 8.27 -13.59
N ALA A 126 6.11 7.31 -13.80
CA ALA A 126 5.03 7.42 -14.74
C ALA A 126 4.21 8.62 -14.28
N ARG A 127 3.77 9.45 -15.22
CA ARG A 127 3.09 10.72 -15.00
C ARG A 127 1.68 10.56 -14.39
N PHE A 128 1.45 9.51 -13.61
CA PHE A 128 0.14 9.08 -13.16
C PHE A 128 0.13 8.91 -11.64
N THR A 129 -0.64 9.79 -11.02
CA THR A 129 -0.95 9.76 -9.59
C THR A 129 -2.17 8.86 -9.40
N LEU A 130 -1.98 7.66 -8.83
CA LEU A 130 -3.11 6.84 -8.40
C LEU A 130 -3.67 7.47 -7.12
N THR A 131 -4.90 7.98 -7.18
CA THR A 131 -5.54 8.62 -6.03
C THR A 131 -6.41 7.64 -5.25
N VAL A 132 -6.63 7.90 -3.96
CA VAL A 132 -7.58 7.12 -3.14
C VAL A 132 -8.98 7.13 -3.77
N ALA A 133 -9.38 8.22 -4.40
CA ALA A 133 -10.67 8.31 -5.09
C ALA A 133 -10.78 7.34 -6.28
N ASP A 134 -9.69 7.09 -7.01
CA ASP A 134 -9.66 6.10 -8.09
C ASP A 134 -9.81 4.67 -7.55
N ILE A 135 -9.16 4.38 -6.42
CA ILE A 135 -9.25 3.08 -5.73
C ILE A 135 -10.66 2.87 -5.16
N GLU A 136 -11.24 3.89 -4.51
CA GLU A 136 -12.62 3.83 -4.00
C GLU A 136 -13.64 3.64 -5.13
N ARG A 137 -13.42 4.29 -6.29
CA ARG A 137 -14.29 4.14 -7.46
C ARG A 137 -14.18 2.75 -8.10
N TYR A 138 -12.98 2.17 -8.09
CA TYR A 138 -12.73 0.80 -8.53
C TYR A 138 -13.34 -0.23 -7.57
N GLY A 139 -13.27 0.04 -6.27
CA GLY A 139 -13.75 -0.83 -5.18
C GLY A 139 -12.94 -2.11 -5.03
N PRO A 140 -13.48 -3.16 -4.38
CA PRO A 140 -12.71 -4.35 -4.02
C PRO A 140 -12.12 -5.06 -5.25
N GLY A 141 -10.81 -5.28 -5.24
CA GLY A 141 -10.11 -5.84 -6.39
C GLY A 141 -8.60 -5.70 -6.35
N ILE A 142 -7.95 -6.29 -7.36
CA ILE A 142 -6.51 -6.15 -7.58
C ILE A 142 -6.23 -4.74 -8.10
N VAL A 143 -5.35 -4.02 -7.41
CA VAL A 143 -4.90 -2.68 -7.79
C VAL A 143 -3.68 -2.77 -8.68
N VAL A 144 -2.67 -3.53 -8.26
CA VAL A 144 -1.42 -3.71 -9.00
C VAL A 144 -1.06 -5.18 -8.94
N ASP A 145 -0.73 -5.75 -10.08
CA ASP A 145 -0.10 -7.06 -10.18
C ASP A 145 1.17 -6.89 -11.00
N HIS A 146 2.31 -6.94 -10.33
CA HIS A 146 3.60 -6.79 -10.96
C HIS A 146 4.49 -7.96 -10.58
N GLY A 147 5.22 -8.49 -11.55
CA GLY A 147 6.36 -9.26 -11.19
C GLY A 147 7.23 -9.65 -12.35
N VAL A 148 8.50 -9.82 -12.02
CA VAL A 148 9.50 -10.36 -12.92
C VAL A 148 9.70 -11.83 -12.52
N PRO A 149 9.56 -12.78 -13.46
CA PRO A 149 9.85 -14.18 -13.19
C PRO A 149 11.24 -14.37 -12.58
N GLY A 150 11.33 -15.11 -11.47
CA GLY A 150 12.58 -15.41 -10.78
C GLY A 150 13.25 -14.22 -10.07
N SER A 151 12.56 -13.10 -9.85
CA SER A 151 13.13 -11.91 -9.22
C SER A 151 12.23 -11.36 -8.12
N VAL A 152 11.23 -10.56 -8.47
CA VAL A 152 10.35 -9.90 -7.49
C VAL A 152 8.92 -10.06 -7.95
N ARG A 153 8.04 -10.42 -7.03
CA ARG A 153 6.59 -10.47 -7.24
C ARG A 153 5.90 -9.56 -6.24
N VAL A 154 5.12 -8.62 -6.72
CA VAL A 154 4.31 -7.72 -5.91
C VAL A 154 2.86 -7.77 -6.37
N LEU A 155 1.97 -8.04 -5.42
CA LEU A 155 0.53 -7.94 -5.62
C LEU A 155 -0.04 -6.97 -4.59
N VAL A 156 -0.86 -6.05 -5.07
CA VAL A 156 -1.58 -5.06 -4.25
C VAL A 156 -3.07 -5.21 -4.50
N TRP A 157 -3.86 -5.36 -3.45
CA TRP A 157 -5.31 -5.46 -3.55
C TRP A 157 -6.01 -4.65 -2.45
N VAL A 158 -7.29 -4.37 -2.69
CA VAL A 158 -8.17 -3.67 -1.75
C VAL A 158 -9.43 -4.47 -1.47
N ASP A 159 -9.90 -4.38 -0.23
CA ASP A 159 -11.19 -4.91 0.24
C ASP A 159 -11.94 -3.96 1.19
#